data_AF-A0A915KQ31-F1
#
_entry.id   AF-A0A915KQ31-F1
#
_cell.length_a   1.000
_cell.length_b   1.000
_cell.length_c   1.000
_cell.angle_alpha   90.00
_cell.angle_beta   90.00
_cell.angle_gamma   90.00
#
_symmetry.space_group_name_H-M   'P 1'
#
loop_
_entity.id
_entity.type
_entity.pdbx_description
1 polymer ?
#
loop_
_entity_poly.entity_id
_entity_poly.type
_entity_poly.pdbx_seq_one_letter_code
_entity_poly.pdbx_strand_id
1 'polypeptide(L)'
;MPHTISSFYPPWTSSNLSKFSTVILLILMTFKFDLFSTTRHDCKNALNERQVIEKLFRNYRKIIPSETLVFSSSSKEKSAEIVTTTMTKTTESTAASTNEDTTTEKLVDTVAKGDEENGVLVSVEIHVQDVSSLNEITSDFEIDILFSQLWHDPNLSFRHLNACKKNITMEPQRVHDIWTPNTCIFNSKHSKVHSSPTDNIMFILYENGTIWINYRMSVKAPCNLDLRSFPFDVQQCELVFESYSYNHEEVRLKWFDGAAVTFMKPIILPDFDLVGFKENNFTLNYPNGLWDRLKVTFLFRRRYGFYILQAYIPTYLTIMVSWVSFCMDSKALPARTTVGVSSLLALTFQFGNILKNLPRVSYIKAMDVWMLDQNEKVE
;
A
#
# COMPACT_ATOMS: atom_id res chain seq x y z
N MET A 1 15.63 9.69 -26.92
CA MET A 1 17.01 9.28 -26.59
C MET A 1 16.94 8.45 -25.31
N PRO A 2 17.29 7.15 -25.31
CA PRO A 2 17.19 6.38 -24.09
C PRO A 2 18.46 6.53 -23.26
N HIS A 3 18.33 7.12 -22.08
CA HIS A 3 19.35 7.01 -21.04
C HIS A 3 19.27 5.60 -20.44
N THR A 4 20.26 4.79 -20.75
CA THR A 4 20.66 3.59 -20.02
C THR A 4 21.01 3.94 -18.57
N ILE A 5 20.29 3.38 -17.60
CA ILE A 5 20.80 3.21 -16.24
C ILE A 5 20.90 1.72 -15.97
N SER A 6 22.13 1.24 -16.08
CA SER A 6 22.59 -0.04 -15.57
C SER A 6 22.78 0.06 -14.05
N SER A 7 22.07 -0.75 -13.28
CA SER A 7 22.58 -1.27 -12.01
C SER A 7 22.10 -2.71 -11.83
N PHE A 8 22.98 -3.62 -12.25
CA PHE A 8 22.91 -5.05 -11.97
C PHE A 8 23.11 -5.27 -10.47
N TYR A 9 22.09 -5.78 -9.79
CA TYR A 9 22.26 -6.68 -8.64
C TYR A 9 21.41 -7.93 -8.92
N PRO A 10 21.93 -9.14 -8.63
CA PRO A 10 21.30 -10.35 -9.14
C PRO A 10 19.95 -10.59 -8.45
N PRO A 11 19.00 -11.27 -9.12
CA PRO A 11 17.80 -11.76 -8.46
C PRO A 11 18.20 -12.72 -7.33
N TRP A 12 17.62 -12.52 -6.15
CA TRP A 12 17.77 -13.47 -5.03
C TRP A 12 17.03 -14.76 -5.40
N THR A 13 17.75 -15.67 -6.05
CA THR A 13 17.29 -17.04 -6.28
C THR A 13 17.30 -17.82 -4.97
N SER A 14 16.53 -18.91 -4.89
CA SER A 14 16.48 -19.89 -3.79
C SER A 14 17.86 -20.33 -3.26
N SER A 15 18.91 -20.18 -4.09
CA SER A 15 20.31 -20.40 -3.73
C SER A 15 20.82 -19.50 -2.60
N ASN A 16 20.34 -18.26 -2.45
CA ASN A 16 20.84 -17.34 -1.43
C ASN A 16 20.21 -17.58 -0.04
N LEU A 17 18.96 -18.06 0.02
CA LEU A 17 18.37 -18.59 1.26
C LEU A 17 19.07 -19.87 1.70
N SER A 18 19.47 -20.73 0.76
CA SER A 18 20.32 -21.88 1.06
C SER A 18 21.68 -21.45 1.60
N LYS A 19 22.29 -20.39 1.04
CA LYS A 19 23.57 -19.84 1.53
C LYS A 19 23.46 -19.20 2.91
N PHE A 20 22.35 -18.52 3.21
CA PHE A 20 22.09 -17.98 4.56
C PHE A 20 21.87 -19.10 5.58
N SER A 21 21.11 -20.14 5.20
CA SER A 21 20.95 -21.36 5.98
C SER A 21 22.27 -22.11 6.16
N THR A 22 23.13 -22.16 5.14
CA THR A 22 24.46 -22.81 5.18
C THR A 22 25.44 -22.02 6.04
N VAL A 23 25.43 -20.68 6.00
CA VAL A 23 26.25 -19.83 6.88
C VAL A 23 25.82 -19.98 8.34
N ILE A 24 24.52 -20.05 8.60
CA ILE A 24 24.00 -20.35 9.94
C ILE A 24 24.34 -21.80 10.34
N LEU A 25 24.25 -22.78 9.44
CA LEU A 25 24.68 -24.16 9.70
C LEU A 25 26.20 -24.25 9.95
N LEU A 26 27.01 -23.45 9.26
CA LEU A 26 28.46 -23.37 9.44
C LEU A 26 28.80 -22.71 10.78
N ILE A 27 28.11 -21.63 11.15
CA ILE A 27 28.23 -20.99 12.47
C ILE A 27 27.80 -21.97 13.58
N LEU A 28 26.75 -22.76 13.33
CA LEU A 28 26.28 -23.81 14.23
C LEU A 28 27.22 -25.02 14.27
N MET A 29 27.87 -25.39 13.17
CA MET A 29 28.87 -26.45 13.16
C MET A 29 30.15 -26.01 13.85
N THR A 30 30.56 -24.74 13.73
CA THR A 30 31.68 -24.18 14.50
C THR A 30 31.35 -24.11 15.99
N PHE A 31 30.13 -23.71 16.38
CA PHE A 31 29.68 -23.76 17.78
C PHE A 31 29.54 -25.20 18.32
N LYS A 32 29.11 -26.14 17.48
CA LYS A 32 28.97 -27.56 17.82
C LYS A 32 30.33 -28.25 17.95
N PHE A 33 31.37 -27.79 17.23
CA PHE A 33 32.74 -28.30 17.38
C PHE A 33 33.45 -27.74 18.62
N ASP A 34 33.25 -26.46 18.94
CA ASP A 34 33.87 -25.84 20.12
C ASP A 34 33.26 -26.32 21.45
N LEU A 35 31.97 -26.65 21.50
CA LEU A 35 31.35 -27.26 22.70
C LEU A 35 31.67 -28.74 22.90
N PHE A 36 31.95 -29.50 21.83
CA PHE A 36 32.27 -30.95 21.94
C PHE A 36 33.74 -31.22 22.27
N SER A 37 34.63 -30.28 21.94
CA SER A 37 36.07 -30.37 22.26
C SER A 37 36.37 -30.10 23.75
N THR A 38 35.58 -29.25 24.41
CA THR A 38 35.89 -28.75 25.75
C THR A 38 35.19 -29.45 26.92
N THR A 39 34.41 -30.50 26.70
CA THR A 39 33.60 -31.13 27.77
C THR A 39 34.02 -32.54 28.19
N ARG A 40 35.22 -33.02 27.80
CA ARG A 40 35.67 -34.37 28.20
C ARG A 40 36.80 -34.46 29.22
N HIS A 41 37.51 -33.39 29.58
CA HIS A 41 38.50 -33.42 30.66
C HIS A 41 38.37 -32.19 31.57
N ASP A 42 38.51 -32.44 32.87
CA ASP A 42 38.68 -31.48 33.97
C ASP A 42 37.45 -30.85 34.62
N CYS A 43 36.63 -31.70 35.25
CA CYS A 43 35.90 -31.31 36.47
C CYS A 43 36.82 -31.49 37.70
N LYS A 44 37.87 -30.67 37.77
CA LYS A 44 38.73 -30.48 38.95
C LYS A 44 39.50 -29.16 38.78
N ASN A 45 38.83 -28.05 39.06
CA ASN A 45 39.39 -26.77 39.55
C ASN A 45 38.31 -25.66 39.47
N ALA A 46 37.25 -25.80 40.26
CA ALA A 46 36.32 -24.69 40.52
C ALA A 46 36.81 -23.89 41.73
N LEU A 47 37.78 -22.99 41.51
CA LEU A 47 38.19 -21.97 42.47
C LEU A 47 38.97 -20.87 41.73
N ASN A 48 38.27 -19.86 41.18
CA ASN A 48 38.68 -18.45 41.20
C ASN A 48 37.88 -17.43 40.35
N GLU A 49 36.71 -17.73 39.79
CA GLU A 49 35.95 -16.72 39.01
C GLU A 49 34.78 -16.05 39.75
N ARG A 50 34.83 -16.03 41.09
CA ARG A 50 33.81 -15.34 41.92
C ARG A 50 34.16 -13.87 42.26
N GLN A 51 35.33 -13.36 41.85
CA GLN A 51 35.79 -11.99 42.17
C GLN A 51 35.66 -10.97 41.02
N VAL A 52 35.22 -11.36 39.82
CA VAL A 52 35.12 -10.44 38.68
C VAL A 52 33.68 -9.89 38.49
N ILE A 53 32.66 -10.65 38.89
CA ILE A 53 31.25 -10.26 38.73
C ILE A 53 30.79 -9.25 39.80
N GLU A 54 31.39 -9.25 41.00
CA GLU A 54 31.08 -8.28 42.06
C GLU A 54 31.66 -6.86 41.83
N LYS A 55 32.51 -6.67 40.83
CA LYS A 55 33.00 -5.34 40.42
C LYS A 55 32.16 -4.68 39.32
N LEU A 56 31.32 -5.42 38.61
CA LEU A 56 30.48 -4.89 37.52
C LEU A 56 29.05 -4.50 37.95
N PHE A 57 28.59 -4.96 39.13
CA PHE A 57 27.28 -4.63 39.69
C PHE A 57 27.28 -3.48 40.71
N ARG A 58 28.31 -2.63 40.71
CA ARG A 58 28.41 -1.46 41.61
C ARG A 58 28.05 -0.11 40.98
N ASN A 59 27.77 -0.08 39.67
CA ASN A 59 27.55 1.18 38.94
C ASN A 59 26.15 1.40 38.34
N TYR A 60 25.17 0.53 38.59
CA TYR A 60 23.80 0.75 38.09
C TYR A 60 22.73 0.59 39.17
N ARG A 61 22.96 1.21 40.32
CA ARG A 61 21.92 1.42 41.34
C ARG A 61 21.96 2.85 41.83
N LYS A 62 21.25 3.74 41.12
CA LYS A 62 20.66 4.99 41.61
C LYS A 62 19.82 5.59 40.50
N ILE A 63 18.49 5.39 40.59
CA ILE A 63 17.41 6.37 40.49
C ILE A 63 16.09 5.57 40.66
N ILE A 64 15.44 5.80 41.81
CA ILE A 64 14.08 5.44 42.28
C ILE A 64 13.56 6.79 42.84
N PRO A 65 12.28 7.25 42.77
CA PRO A 65 11.01 6.55 43.15
C PRO A 65 9.80 6.78 42.20
N SER A 66 8.82 5.86 42.08
CA SER A 66 7.58 5.60 42.89
C SER A 66 6.67 6.83 43.04
N GLU A 67 5.38 6.80 42.67
CA GLU A 67 4.24 6.14 43.35
C GLU A 67 3.08 5.84 42.35
N THR A 68 2.51 4.63 42.30
CA THR A 68 1.28 4.13 42.99
C THR A 68 -0.01 4.96 42.83
N LEU A 69 -1.07 4.35 42.27
CA LEU A 69 -2.31 4.04 42.99
C LEU A 69 -3.21 3.07 42.20
N VAL A 70 -3.84 2.18 42.96
CA VAL A 70 -4.78 1.11 42.57
C VAL A 70 -6.20 1.56 42.99
N PHE A 71 -7.25 1.27 42.21
CA PHE A 71 -8.45 0.50 42.61
C PHE A 71 -9.62 0.57 41.61
N SER A 72 -10.03 -0.63 41.18
CA SER A 72 -11.38 -1.20 41.03
C SER A 72 -12.57 -0.49 40.35
N SER A 73 -13.16 -1.30 39.43
CA SER A 73 -14.55 -1.79 39.41
C SER A 73 -15.70 -0.99 38.76
N SER A 74 -16.31 -1.71 37.82
CA SER A 74 -17.75 -1.99 37.67
C SER A 74 -18.64 -1.05 36.81
N SER A 75 -19.15 -1.69 35.74
CA SER A 75 -20.50 -1.66 35.17
C SER A 75 -21.18 -0.33 34.81
N LYS A 76 -21.60 -0.22 33.54
CA LYS A 76 -23.02 -0.26 33.11
C LYS A 76 -23.15 -0.05 31.60
N GLU A 77 -24.06 -0.84 31.02
CA GLU A 77 -24.61 -0.71 29.67
C GLU A 77 -25.34 0.63 29.46
N LYS A 78 -25.31 1.13 28.22
CA LYS A 78 -26.51 1.42 27.41
C LYS A 78 -26.09 1.93 26.03
N SER A 79 -26.39 1.16 24.99
CA SER A 79 -26.33 1.59 23.59
C SER A 79 -27.73 1.99 23.13
N ALA A 80 -27.76 3.07 22.36
CA ALA A 80 -28.93 3.84 21.96
C ALA A 80 -29.75 3.19 20.83
N GLU A 81 -31.01 3.63 20.78
CA GLU A 81 -32.08 3.26 19.86
C GLU A 81 -31.78 3.45 18.38
N ILE A 82 -32.37 2.55 17.59
CA ILE A 82 -32.50 2.60 16.14
C ILE A 82 -33.79 3.36 15.82
N VAL A 83 -33.67 4.52 15.17
CA VAL A 83 -34.81 5.26 14.60
C VAL A 83 -35.00 4.78 13.15
N THR A 84 -36.04 3.99 12.93
CA THR A 84 -36.54 3.63 11.60
C THR A 84 -37.62 4.65 11.22
N THR A 85 -37.32 5.57 10.32
CA THR A 85 -38.35 6.44 9.70
C THR A 85 -38.72 5.87 8.33
N THR A 86 -39.87 5.21 8.29
CA THR A 86 -40.67 4.98 7.10
C THR A 86 -41.27 6.30 6.61
N MET A 87 -41.04 6.65 5.34
CA MET A 87 -41.81 7.66 4.62
C MET A 87 -42.41 7.01 3.36
N THR A 88 -43.73 7.11 3.33
CA THR A 88 -44.72 6.62 2.39
C THR A 88 -44.58 7.20 0.98
N LYS A 89 -44.75 6.36 -0.04
CA LYS A 89 -44.89 6.77 -1.45
C LYS A 89 -46.37 6.67 -1.83
N THR A 90 -47.03 7.81 -1.94
CA THR A 90 -48.34 7.94 -2.58
C THR A 90 -48.15 8.23 -4.06
N THR A 91 -48.77 7.40 -4.88
CA THR A 91 -49.01 7.60 -6.31
C THR A 91 -49.98 8.75 -6.56
N GLU A 92 -49.68 9.60 -7.54
CA GLU A 92 -50.69 10.22 -8.40
C GLU A 92 -50.04 10.67 -9.72
N SER A 93 -50.71 10.28 -10.81
CA SER A 93 -50.39 10.64 -12.20
C SER A 93 -51.64 11.22 -12.83
N THR A 94 -51.46 12.24 -13.69
CA THR A 94 -52.27 12.71 -14.85
C THR A 94 -52.29 14.25 -14.87
N ALA A 95 -52.21 14.99 -15.99
CA ALA A 95 -51.90 14.73 -17.39
C ALA A 95 -51.72 16.10 -18.10
N ALA A 96 -51.10 16.06 -19.29
CA ALA A 96 -51.35 16.86 -20.51
C ALA A 96 -50.52 18.11 -20.85
N SER A 97 -49.80 17.96 -21.99
CA SER A 97 -49.62 18.89 -23.13
C SER A 97 -48.61 20.05 -22.96
N THR A 98 -47.74 20.46 -23.89
CA THR A 98 -47.43 20.15 -25.31
C THR A 98 -46.20 21.01 -25.73
N ASN A 99 -45.37 20.55 -26.67
CA ASN A 99 -44.50 21.35 -27.59
C ASN A 99 -43.10 21.89 -27.15
N GLU A 100 -42.17 21.06 -26.67
CA GLU A 100 -40.71 21.42 -26.61
C GLU A 100 -39.72 20.32 -27.09
N ASP A 101 -40.21 19.11 -27.39
CA ASP A 101 -39.40 17.91 -27.67
C ASP A 101 -38.59 17.93 -28.98
N THR A 102 -38.83 18.88 -29.89
CA THR A 102 -38.13 18.91 -31.20
C THR A 102 -36.77 19.64 -31.19
N THR A 103 -36.35 20.19 -30.05
CA THR A 103 -35.15 21.05 -29.93
C THR A 103 -34.05 20.41 -29.06
N THR A 104 -34.43 19.67 -28.03
CA THR A 104 -33.55 18.82 -27.20
C THR A 104 -32.83 17.75 -28.03
N GLU A 105 -33.49 17.24 -29.07
CA GLU A 105 -33.03 16.19 -30.00
C GLU A 105 -32.01 16.65 -31.07
N LYS A 106 -31.68 17.95 -31.16
CA LYS A 106 -30.60 18.50 -32.01
C LYS A 106 -29.49 19.22 -31.23
N LEU A 107 -29.55 19.16 -29.90
CA LEU A 107 -28.66 19.87 -28.97
C LEU A 107 -27.72 18.89 -28.22
N VAL A 108 -28.02 17.59 -28.28
CA VAL A 108 -27.02 16.51 -28.17
C VAL A 108 -26.08 16.53 -29.39
N ASP A 109 -26.53 17.10 -30.52
CA ASP A 109 -25.75 17.36 -31.75
C ASP A 109 -24.71 18.48 -31.57
N THR A 110 -23.72 18.25 -30.71
CA THR A 110 -22.30 18.48 -31.06
C THR A 110 -21.50 17.58 -30.13
N VAL A 111 -21.85 16.29 -30.16
CA VAL A 111 -21.18 15.12 -29.58
C VAL A 111 -19.68 15.38 -29.44
N ALA A 112 -19.17 15.43 -28.21
CA ALA A 112 -17.76 15.57 -27.83
C ALA A 112 -16.90 16.29 -28.90
N LYS A 113 -16.92 17.63 -28.92
CA LYS A 113 -16.38 18.55 -29.95
C LYS A 113 -14.91 18.33 -30.35
N GLY A 114 -14.62 17.22 -31.00
CA GLY A 114 -13.52 16.96 -31.92
C GLY A 114 -14.05 17.00 -33.34
N ASP A 115 -13.20 17.33 -34.32
CA ASP A 115 -13.54 17.26 -35.74
C ASP A 115 -14.18 15.89 -36.05
N GLU A 116 -15.25 15.90 -36.86
CA GLU A 116 -16.22 14.83 -37.15
C GLU A 116 -15.64 13.45 -37.58
N GLU A 117 -14.32 13.26 -37.62
CA GLU A 117 -13.65 11.99 -37.94
C GLU A 117 -12.88 11.35 -36.76
N ASN A 118 -12.54 12.09 -35.71
CA ASN A 118 -11.79 11.57 -34.57
C ASN A 118 -12.20 12.32 -33.29
N GLY A 119 -12.84 11.64 -32.34
CA GLY A 119 -13.23 12.21 -31.04
C GLY A 119 -12.12 12.96 -30.30
N VAL A 120 -12.51 13.69 -29.24
CA VAL A 120 -11.61 14.59 -28.51
C VAL A 120 -10.45 13.80 -27.91
N LEU A 121 -9.23 14.14 -28.32
CA LEU A 121 -8.03 13.57 -27.73
C LEU A 121 -7.73 14.28 -26.40
N VAL A 122 -7.84 13.53 -25.31
CA VAL A 122 -7.53 13.99 -23.96
C VAL A 122 -6.21 13.38 -23.53
N SER A 123 -5.21 14.24 -23.33
CA SER A 123 -3.93 13.85 -22.77
C SER A 123 -3.98 13.95 -21.25
N VAL A 124 -3.68 12.85 -20.58
CA VAL A 124 -3.70 12.72 -19.13
C VAL A 124 -2.28 12.70 -18.58
N GLU A 125 -2.07 13.41 -17.48
CA GLU A 125 -0.81 13.47 -16.75
C GLU A 125 -1.10 13.36 -15.25
N ILE A 126 -0.22 12.67 -14.51
CA ILE A 126 -0.36 12.46 -13.07
C ILE A 126 0.93 12.90 -12.39
N HIS A 127 0.81 13.83 -11.43
CA HIS A 127 1.91 14.15 -10.52
C HIS A 127 1.60 13.57 -9.14
N VAL A 128 2.38 12.59 -8.70
CA VAL A 128 2.23 11.98 -7.39
C VAL A 128 2.82 12.91 -6.33
N GLN A 129 1.99 13.34 -5.39
CA GLN A 129 2.40 14.18 -4.27
C GLN A 129 2.94 13.34 -3.13
N ASP A 130 2.16 12.36 -2.70
CA ASP A 130 2.53 11.43 -1.65
C ASP A 130 1.72 10.14 -1.73
N VAL A 131 2.21 9.08 -1.08
CA VAL A 131 1.42 7.88 -0.83
C VAL A 131 1.19 7.78 0.67
N SER A 132 -0.04 8.06 1.11
CA SER A 132 -0.42 8.21 2.51
C SER A 132 -0.32 6.88 3.27
N SER A 133 -0.85 5.79 2.69
CA SER A 133 -0.79 4.48 3.31
C SER A 133 -0.99 3.35 2.31
N LEU A 134 -0.46 2.16 2.65
CA LEU A 134 -0.79 0.88 2.02
C LEU A 134 -1.22 -0.04 3.15
N ASN A 135 -2.49 -0.43 3.15
CA ASN A 135 -3.10 -1.21 4.22
C ASN A 135 -3.38 -2.64 3.74
N GLU A 136 -2.72 -3.61 4.37
CA GLU A 136 -2.85 -5.01 4.00
C GLU A 136 -4.14 -5.65 4.48
N ILE A 137 -4.70 -5.16 5.59
CA ILE A 137 -5.94 -5.66 6.18
C ILE A 137 -7.13 -5.34 5.27
N THR A 138 -7.20 -4.10 4.79
CA THR A 138 -8.26 -3.63 3.88
C THR A 138 -7.94 -3.83 2.41
N SER A 139 -6.70 -4.27 2.10
CA SER A 139 -6.21 -4.48 0.73
C SER A 139 -6.44 -3.25 -0.15
N ASP A 140 -6.04 -2.09 0.36
CA ASP A 140 -6.10 -0.81 -0.35
C ASP A 140 -4.91 0.07 -0.05
N PHE A 141 -4.69 1.02 -0.93
CA PHE A 141 -3.68 2.06 -0.79
C PHE A 141 -4.31 3.42 -1.02
N GLU A 142 -3.76 4.43 -0.35
CA GLU A 142 -4.19 5.81 -0.41
C GLU A 142 -3.05 6.66 -0.97
N ILE A 143 -3.36 7.45 -2.00
CA ILE A 143 -2.40 8.23 -2.75
C ILE A 143 -2.96 9.61 -3.05
N ASP A 144 -2.12 10.62 -2.83
CA ASP A 144 -2.44 12.01 -3.15
C ASP A 144 -1.79 12.37 -4.48
N ILE A 145 -2.61 12.74 -5.45
CA ILE A 145 -2.19 13.02 -6.82
C ILE A 145 -2.71 14.39 -7.30
N LEU A 146 -1.94 15.01 -8.19
CA LEU A 146 -2.42 16.05 -9.07
C LEU A 146 -2.77 15.39 -10.41
N PHE A 147 -4.06 15.32 -10.69
CA PHE A 147 -4.61 14.73 -11.91
C PHE A 147 -4.81 15.83 -12.96
N SER A 148 -3.94 15.85 -13.97
CA SER A 148 -3.96 16.79 -15.09
C SER A 148 -4.66 16.19 -16.30
N GLN A 149 -5.47 16.99 -16.97
CA GLN A 149 -6.12 16.69 -18.23
C GLN A 149 -5.91 17.85 -19.19
N LEU A 150 -5.51 17.54 -20.42
CA LEU A 150 -5.25 18.50 -21.48
C LEU A 150 -6.02 18.08 -22.74
N TRP A 151 -6.88 18.97 -23.24
CA TRP A 151 -7.59 18.76 -24.50
C TRP A 151 -7.76 20.08 -25.25
N HIS A 152 -8.18 19.99 -26.51
CA HIS A 152 -8.37 21.15 -27.37
C HIS A 152 -9.85 21.34 -27.69
N ASP A 153 -10.39 22.53 -27.42
CA ASP A 153 -11.72 22.94 -27.85
C ASP A 153 -11.63 24.22 -28.70
N PRO A 154 -11.90 24.14 -30.02
CA PRO A 154 -11.77 25.29 -30.91
C PRO A 154 -12.77 26.41 -30.59
N ASN A 155 -13.90 26.12 -29.95
CA ASN A 155 -14.92 27.12 -29.61
C ASN A 155 -14.50 28.06 -28.48
N LEU A 156 -13.56 27.61 -27.65
CA LEU A 156 -13.01 28.40 -26.55
C LEU A 156 -11.73 29.15 -26.97
N SER A 157 -11.43 29.19 -28.27
CA SER A 157 -10.31 29.96 -28.79
C SER A 157 -10.62 31.46 -28.77
N PHE A 158 -9.72 32.23 -28.14
CA PHE A 158 -9.85 33.68 -28.01
C PHE A 158 -8.79 34.44 -28.80
N ARG A 159 -8.14 33.79 -29.78
CA ARG A 159 -7.15 34.42 -30.67
C ARG A 159 -7.66 35.70 -31.32
N HIS A 160 -8.95 35.73 -31.67
CA HIS A 160 -9.60 36.87 -32.31
C HIS A 160 -9.69 38.12 -31.42
N LEU A 161 -9.58 37.98 -30.09
CA LEU A 161 -9.64 39.10 -29.15
C LEU A 161 -8.31 39.86 -29.02
N ASN A 162 -7.23 39.42 -29.68
CA ASN A 162 -5.90 40.05 -29.62
C ASN A 162 -5.43 40.36 -28.19
N ALA A 163 -5.70 39.45 -27.25
CA ALA A 163 -5.32 39.63 -25.85
C ALA A 163 -3.79 39.58 -25.67
N CYS A 164 -3.24 40.44 -24.79
CA CYS A 164 -1.80 40.43 -24.48
C CYS A 164 -1.33 39.15 -23.77
N LYS A 165 -2.24 38.43 -23.11
CA LYS A 165 -1.95 37.18 -22.41
C LYS A 165 -2.26 35.98 -23.31
N LYS A 166 -1.28 35.08 -23.45
CA LYS A 166 -1.42 33.82 -24.21
C LYS A 166 -2.16 32.73 -23.44
N ASN A 167 -2.25 32.86 -22.11
CA ASN A 167 -2.96 31.95 -21.23
C ASN A 167 -3.71 32.74 -20.14
N ILE A 168 -4.86 32.20 -19.75
CA ILE A 168 -5.73 32.78 -18.73
C ILE A 168 -6.00 31.69 -17.70
N THR A 169 -5.57 31.92 -16.46
CA THR A 169 -5.98 31.10 -15.32
C THR A 169 -7.37 31.56 -14.90
N MET A 170 -8.32 30.64 -14.88
CA MET A 170 -9.71 30.86 -14.56
C MET A 170 -10.01 30.42 -13.13
N GLU A 171 -11.10 30.94 -12.57
CA GLU A 171 -11.60 30.55 -11.26
C GLU A 171 -12.17 29.11 -11.29
N PRO A 172 -11.97 28.28 -10.24
CA PRO A 172 -12.44 26.90 -10.20
C PRO A 172 -13.93 26.73 -10.49
N GLN A 173 -14.76 27.69 -10.08
CA GLN A 173 -16.23 27.64 -10.23
C GLN A 173 -16.67 27.57 -11.70
N ARG A 174 -15.90 28.16 -12.62
CA ARG A 174 -16.21 28.18 -14.06
C ARG A 174 -15.97 26.84 -14.76
N VAL A 175 -15.38 25.86 -14.07
CA VAL A 175 -15.19 24.51 -14.64
C VAL A 175 -16.54 23.84 -14.92
N HIS A 176 -17.59 24.18 -14.18
CA HIS A 176 -18.94 23.66 -14.40
C HIS A 176 -19.64 24.25 -15.64
N ASP A 177 -19.15 25.39 -16.16
CA ASP A 177 -19.75 26.07 -17.32
C ASP A 177 -19.21 25.53 -18.66
N ILE A 178 -18.15 24.71 -18.62
CA ILE A 178 -17.50 24.15 -19.80
C ILE A 178 -17.70 22.65 -19.87
N TRP A 179 -17.60 22.11 -21.08
CA TRP A 179 -17.56 20.67 -21.28
C TRP A 179 -16.26 20.08 -20.70
N THR A 180 -16.36 18.94 -20.02
CA THR A 180 -15.22 18.17 -19.52
C THR A 180 -15.38 16.69 -19.93
N PRO A 181 -14.28 15.95 -20.14
CA PRO A 181 -14.33 14.58 -20.67
C PRO A 181 -14.82 13.50 -19.68
N ASN A 182 -15.33 13.89 -18.50
CA ASN A 182 -15.86 12.98 -17.47
C ASN A 182 -14.95 11.80 -17.11
N THR A 183 -13.63 12.04 -17.11
CA THR A 183 -12.61 11.05 -16.77
C THR A 183 -12.59 10.77 -15.28
N CYS A 184 -12.74 9.50 -14.89
CA CYS A 184 -12.78 9.07 -13.50
C CYS A 184 -11.69 8.03 -13.21
N ILE A 185 -11.42 7.82 -11.92
CA ILE A 185 -10.56 6.74 -11.46
C ILE A 185 -11.44 5.52 -11.23
N PHE A 186 -11.55 4.69 -12.26
CA PHE A 186 -12.53 3.61 -12.35
C PHE A 186 -12.44 2.63 -11.18
N ASN A 187 -11.23 2.28 -10.76
CA ASN A 187 -11.03 1.33 -9.68
C ASN A 187 -11.02 1.96 -8.28
N SER A 188 -11.25 3.27 -8.14
CA SER A 188 -11.23 3.90 -6.80
C SER A 188 -12.36 3.40 -5.90
N LYS A 189 -12.05 3.13 -4.63
CA LYS A 189 -13.06 2.88 -3.58
C LYS A 189 -13.64 4.19 -3.07
N HIS A 190 -12.80 5.21 -2.96
CA HIS A 190 -13.16 6.55 -2.53
C HIS A 190 -12.16 7.55 -3.11
N SER A 191 -12.64 8.68 -3.61
CA SER A 191 -11.80 9.75 -4.14
C SER A 191 -12.36 11.09 -3.70
N LYS A 192 -11.49 12.00 -3.25
CA LYS A 192 -11.89 13.33 -2.78
C LYS A 192 -10.95 14.39 -3.35
N VAL A 193 -11.51 15.40 -4.01
CA VAL A 193 -10.78 16.61 -4.36
C VAL A 193 -10.51 17.40 -3.09
N HIS A 194 -9.28 17.84 -2.90
CA HIS A 194 -8.92 18.65 -1.73
C HIS A 194 -9.58 20.04 -1.82
N SER A 195 -9.99 20.55 -0.67
CA SER A 195 -10.52 21.91 -0.53
C SER A 195 -9.89 22.59 0.68
N SER A 196 -9.12 23.66 0.45
CA SER A 196 -8.63 24.54 1.51
C SER A 196 -7.96 25.80 0.95
N PRO A 197 -8.55 27.00 1.06
CA PRO A 197 -9.91 27.34 1.53
C PRO A 197 -11.03 27.06 0.49
N THR A 198 -10.67 26.94 -0.78
CA THR A 198 -11.57 26.61 -1.90
C THR A 198 -11.15 25.28 -2.52
N ASP A 199 -11.94 24.74 -3.46
CA ASP A 199 -11.57 23.54 -4.20
C ASP A 199 -10.26 23.74 -4.96
N ASN A 200 -9.34 22.79 -4.80
CA ASN A 200 -8.00 22.84 -5.37
C ASN A 200 -8.05 22.34 -6.83
N ILE A 201 -8.66 23.15 -7.68
CA ILE A 201 -8.74 22.92 -9.12
C ILE A 201 -8.03 24.07 -9.82
N MET A 202 -7.06 23.77 -10.66
CA MET A 202 -6.43 24.75 -11.54
C MET A 202 -6.99 24.59 -12.94
N PHE A 203 -7.54 25.66 -13.50
CA PHE A 203 -8.07 25.68 -14.87
C PHE A 203 -7.34 26.78 -15.65
N ILE A 204 -6.62 26.39 -16.70
CA ILE A 204 -5.92 27.30 -17.59
C ILE A 204 -6.47 27.14 -19.00
N LEU A 205 -6.91 28.25 -19.59
CA LEU A 205 -7.30 28.34 -21.00
C LEU A 205 -6.19 29.01 -21.81
N TYR A 206 -5.73 28.34 -22.86
CA TYR A 206 -4.74 28.87 -23.80
C TYR A 206 -5.41 29.59 -24.97
N GLU A 207 -4.70 30.54 -25.59
CA GLU A 207 -5.20 31.38 -26.69
C GLU A 207 -5.80 30.56 -27.84
N ASN A 208 -5.25 29.37 -28.09
CA ASN A 208 -5.67 28.48 -29.16
C ASN A 208 -6.94 27.67 -28.84
N GLY A 209 -7.50 27.76 -27.63
CA GLY A 209 -8.63 26.93 -27.19
C GLY A 209 -8.19 25.62 -26.50
N THR A 210 -6.90 25.43 -26.24
CA THR A 210 -6.45 24.31 -25.41
C THR A 210 -6.79 24.58 -23.96
N ILE A 211 -7.33 23.58 -23.29
CA ILE A 211 -7.70 23.62 -21.89
C ILE A 211 -6.78 22.69 -21.11
N TRP A 212 -6.21 23.20 -20.02
CA TRP A 212 -5.49 22.41 -19.04
C TRP A 212 -6.21 22.51 -17.71
N ILE A 213 -6.77 21.39 -17.24
CA ILE A 213 -7.34 21.28 -15.90
C ILE A 213 -6.46 20.38 -15.05
N ASN A 214 -6.19 20.79 -13.82
CA ASN A 214 -5.50 20.01 -12.82
C ASN A 214 -6.33 19.92 -11.53
N TYR A 215 -6.57 18.71 -11.06
CA TYR A 215 -7.30 18.42 -9.83
C TYR A 215 -6.33 17.87 -8.79
N ARG A 216 -6.26 18.52 -7.62
CA ARG A 216 -5.56 17.94 -6.48
C ARG A 216 -6.52 17.04 -5.71
N MET A 217 -6.27 15.73 -5.72
CA MET A 217 -7.17 14.75 -5.11
C MET A 217 -6.44 13.69 -4.30
N SER A 218 -7.11 13.24 -3.25
CA SER A 218 -6.75 12.06 -2.49
C SER A 218 -7.59 10.88 -2.96
N VAL A 219 -6.93 9.77 -3.27
CA VAL A 219 -7.54 8.61 -3.93
C VAL A 219 -7.22 7.37 -3.12
N LYS A 220 -8.27 6.65 -2.72
CA LYS A 220 -8.18 5.33 -2.10
C LYS A 220 -8.58 4.27 -3.11
N ALA A 221 -7.64 3.43 -3.51
CA ALA A 221 -7.83 2.39 -4.53
C ALA A 221 -7.50 0.99 -3.97
N PRO A 222 -8.15 -0.07 -4.46
CA PRO A 222 -7.85 -1.44 -4.08
C PRO A 222 -6.45 -1.82 -4.57
N CYS A 223 -5.76 -2.64 -3.77
CA CYS A 223 -4.52 -3.26 -4.16
C CYS A 223 -4.63 -4.77 -3.95
N ASN A 224 -4.38 -5.54 -5.00
CA ASN A 224 -4.42 -6.99 -4.92
C ASN A 224 -3.07 -7.51 -4.40
N LEU A 225 -3.02 -7.86 -3.12
CA LEU A 225 -1.78 -8.22 -2.43
C LEU A 225 -1.47 -9.72 -2.55
N ASP A 226 -0.24 -10.04 -2.95
CA ASP A 226 0.29 -11.40 -2.95
C ASP A 226 1.26 -11.59 -1.79
N LEU A 227 0.78 -12.18 -0.70
CA LEU A 227 1.53 -12.37 0.54
C LEU A 227 2.27 -13.71 0.61
N ARG A 228 2.33 -14.49 -0.48
CA ARG A 228 3.00 -15.81 -0.48
C ARG A 228 4.47 -15.72 -0.05
N SER A 229 5.16 -14.66 -0.45
CA SER A 229 6.57 -14.39 -0.12
C SER A 229 6.76 -13.51 1.11
N PHE A 230 5.71 -13.25 1.89
CA PHE A 230 5.76 -12.38 3.07
C PHE A 230 6.81 -12.86 4.10
N PRO A 231 7.67 -11.96 4.66
CA PRO A 231 7.71 -10.50 4.50
C PRO A 231 8.71 -9.98 3.42
N PHE A 232 9.19 -10.85 2.53
CA PHE A 232 10.16 -10.52 1.48
C PHE A 232 9.47 -10.29 0.12
N ASP A 233 8.28 -9.72 0.18
CA ASP A 233 7.34 -9.56 -0.91
C ASP A 233 7.48 -8.21 -1.65
N VAL A 234 7.02 -8.20 -2.90
CA VAL A 234 6.82 -7.00 -3.71
C VAL A 234 5.36 -6.98 -4.16
N GLN A 235 4.69 -5.88 -3.85
CA GLN A 235 3.27 -5.67 -4.10
C GLN A 235 3.06 -4.77 -5.30
N GLN A 236 2.01 -5.06 -6.08
CA GLN A 236 1.64 -4.29 -7.27
C GLN A 236 0.27 -3.69 -7.04
N CYS A 237 0.20 -2.35 -6.99
CA CYS A 237 -1.06 -1.63 -6.84
C CYS A 237 -1.30 -0.80 -8.11
N GLU A 238 -2.53 -0.77 -8.60
CA GLU A 238 -2.86 -0.11 -9.86
C GLU A 238 -3.88 1.01 -9.68
N LEU A 239 -3.74 2.06 -10.48
CA LEU A 239 -4.76 3.08 -10.71
C LEU A 239 -5.19 3.02 -12.16
N VAL A 240 -6.51 3.06 -12.36
CA VAL A 240 -7.13 2.92 -13.66
C VAL A 240 -7.98 4.16 -13.93
N PHE A 241 -7.72 4.81 -15.05
CA PHE A 241 -8.43 6.01 -15.52
C PHE A 241 -9.20 5.69 -16.79
N GLU A 242 -10.43 6.17 -16.85
CA GLU A 242 -11.37 5.88 -17.94
C GLU A 242 -12.43 6.98 -18.01
N SER A 243 -13.00 7.24 -19.19
CA SER A 243 -14.17 8.12 -19.29
C SER A 243 -15.41 7.34 -18.88
N TYR A 244 -16.19 7.90 -17.95
CA TYR A 244 -17.41 7.23 -17.49
C TYR A 244 -18.57 7.35 -18.50
N SER A 245 -18.62 8.47 -19.21
CA SER A 245 -19.78 8.83 -20.05
C SER A 245 -19.54 8.65 -21.54
N TYR A 246 -18.29 8.76 -21.99
CA TYR A 246 -17.96 8.81 -23.41
C TYR A 246 -17.21 7.55 -23.85
N ASN A 247 -17.53 7.05 -25.04
CA ASN A 247 -16.86 5.90 -25.62
C ASN A 247 -15.53 6.31 -26.31
N HIS A 248 -14.79 5.34 -26.83
CA HIS A 248 -13.53 5.55 -27.57
C HIS A 248 -13.68 6.44 -28.82
N GLU A 249 -14.86 6.45 -29.45
CA GLU A 249 -15.10 7.23 -30.66
C GLU A 249 -15.32 8.72 -30.34
N GLU A 250 -15.86 9.02 -29.16
CA GLU A 250 -16.13 10.38 -28.67
C GLU A 250 -14.95 10.99 -27.92
N VAL A 251 -14.32 10.22 -27.03
CA VAL A 251 -13.20 10.67 -26.19
C VAL A 251 -12.09 9.63 -26.21
N ARG A 252 -10.92 10.06 -26.72
CA ARG A 252 -9.71 9.23 -26.72
C ARG A 252 -8.78 9.62 -25.60
N LEU A 253 -8.47 8.68 -24.71
CA LEU A 253 -7.54 8.92 -23.61
C LEU A 253 -6.14 8.50 -24.02
N LYS A 254 -5.16 9.39 -23.86
CA LYS A 254 -3.74 9.04 -23.97
C LYS A 254 -2.93 9.58 -22.80
N TRP A 255 -1.81 8.93 -22.51
CA TRP A 255 -0.78 9.49 -21.66
C TRP A 255 -0.13 10.71 -22.32
N PHE A 256 0.17 11.74 -21.54
CA PHE A 256 0.90 12.90 -22.01
C PHE A 256 2.28 12.49 -22.57
N ASP A 257 2.62 12.95 -23.79
CA ASP A 257 3.82 12.51 -24.53
C ASP A 257 5.15 12.85 -23.82
N GLY A 258 5.12 13.78 -22.87
CA GLY A 258 6.25 14.11 -22.01
C GLY A 258 6.43 13.10 -20.89
N ALA A 259 6.20 13.53 -19.65
CA ALA A 259 6.24 12.67 -18.48
C ALA A 259 4.81 12.37 -18.00
N ALA A 260 4.28 11.21 -18.37
CA ALA A 260 2.92 10.79 -18.01
C ALA A 260 2.71 10.70 -16.50
N VAL A 261 3.72 10.20 -15.78
CA VAL A 261 3.73 10.06 -14.32
C VAL A 261 5.01 10.69 -13.78
N THR A 262 4.87 11.63 -12.87
CA THR A 262 5.98 12.29 -12.17
C THR A 262 5.81 12.18 -10.67
N PHE A 263 6.89 12.41 -9.91
CA PHE A 263 6.87 12.43 -8.46
C PHE A 263 7.39 13.78 -7.98
N MET A 264 6.61 14.46 -7.12
CA MET A 264 7.04 15.74 -6.53
C MET A 264 8.14 15.56 -5.48
N LYS A 265 8.17 14.40 -4.82
CA LYS A 265 9.16 14.03 -3.81
C LYS A 265 9.43 12.53 -3.86
N PRO A 266 10.58 12.05 -3.36
CA PRO A 266 10.79 10.62 -3.17
C PRO A 266 9.73 10.07 -2.20
N ILE A 267 9.01 9.04 -2.65
CA ILE A 267 7.96 8.39 -1.88
C ILE A 267 8.58 7.34 -0.97
N ILE A 268 8.47 7.57 0.34
CA ILE A 268 9.01 6.67 1.37
C ILE A 268 7.91 6.42 2.39
N LEU A 269 7.44 5.17 2.49
CA LEU A 269 6.52 4.76 3.54
C LEU A 269 7.31 4.11 4.70
N PRO A 270 6.75 4.07 5.91
CA PRO A 270 7.38 3.38 7.04
C PRO A 270 7.64 1.90 6.75
N ASP A 271 6.66 1.21 6.16
CA ASP A 271 6.67 -0.23 5.93
C ASP A 271 7.03 -0.65 4.49
N PHE A 272 7.01 0.30 3.54
CA PHE A 272 7.22 0.03 2.13
C PHE A 272 8.09 1.10 1.45
N ASP A 273 8.85 0.65 0.45
CA ASP A 273 9.58 1.50 -0.48
C ASP A 273 8.94 1.41 -1.87
N LEU A 274 8.69 2.56 -2.50
CA LEU A 274 8.28 2.59 -3.90
C LEU A 274 9.51 2.31 -4.77
N VAL A 275 9.52 1.17 -5.46
CA VAL A 275 10.65 0.72 -6.30
C VAL A 275 10.56 1.28 -7.71
N GLY A 276 9.34 1.43 -8.23
CA GLY A 276 9.10 1.91 -9.58
C GLY A 276 7.63 1.89 -9.94
N PHE A 277 7.34 2.28 -11.17
CA PHE A 277 6.00 2.31 -11.73
C PHE A 277 6.03 1.85 -13.19
N LYS A 278 4.85 1.50 -13.73
CA LYS A 278 4.64 1.17 -15.14
C LYS A 278 3.34 1.77 -15.64
N GLU A 279 3.41 2.52 -16.72
CA GLU A 279 2.27 3.05 -17.44
C GLU A 279 1.87 2.12 -18.60
N ASN A 280 0.58 1.96 -18.82
CA ASN A 280 0.02 1.22 -19.94
C ASN A 280 -1.21 1.98 -20.47
N ASN A 281 -1.44 1.90 -21.78
CA ASN A 281 -2.67 2.35 -22.44
C ASN A 281 -3.29 1.14 -23.15
N PHE A 282 -4.59 0.90 -22.97
CA PHE A 282 -5.30 -0.16 -23.68
C PHE A 282 -6.79 0.17 -23.82
N THR A 283 -7.41 -0.38 -24.85
CA THR A 283 -8.85 -0.30 -25.12
C THR A 283 -9.55 -1.52 -24.54
N LEU A 284 -10.68 -1.33 -23.86
CA LEU A 284 -11.53 -2.43 -23.37
C LEU A 284 -12.85 -2.46 -24.14
N ASN A 285 -13.28 -3.67 -24.52
CA ASN A 285 -14.57 -3.88 -25.15
C ASN A 285 -15.61 -4.25 -24.09
N TYR A 286 -16.64 -3.43 -23.98
CA TYR A 286 -17.82 -3.66 -23.16
C TYR A 286 -19.03 -3.98 -24.04
N PRO A 287 -20.10 -4.57 -23.49
CA PRO A 287 -21.32 -4.84 -24.26
C PRO A 287 -21.93 -3.59 -24.93
N ASN A 288 -21.66 -2.40 -24.38
CA ASN A 288 -22.14 -1.11 -24.87
C ASN A 288 -21.13 -0.35 -25.75
N GLY A 289 -20.00 -0.95 -26.17
CA GLY A 289 -18.98 -0.30 -27.01
C GLY A 289 -17.52 -0.45 -26.52
N LEU A 290 -16.62 0.35 -27.11
CA LEU A 290 -15.19 0.38 -26.77
C LEU A 290 -14.87 1.57 -25.87
N TRP A 291 -14.04 1.36 -24.84
CA TRP A 291 -13.56 2.39 -23.92
C TRP A 291 -12.05 2.44 -23.86
N ASP A 292 -11.49 3.64 -23.87
CA ASP A 292 -10.06 3.85 -23.61
C ASP A 292 -9.76 3.83 -22.12
N ARG A 293 -8.69 3.13 -21.77
CA ARG A 293 -8.25 2.98 -20.38
C ARG A 293 -6.77 3.23 -20.24
N LEU A 294 -6.45 4.16 -19.34
CA LEU A 294 -5.10 4.45 -18.92
C LEU A 294 -4.84 3.79 -17.57
N LYS A 295 -3.72 3.08 -17.46
CA LYS A 295 -3.36 2.35 -16.24
C LYS A 295 -1.95 2.67 -15.78
N VAL A 296 -1.80 2.94 -14.49
CA VAL A 296 -0.50 3.04 -13.83
C VAL A 296 -0.41 1.96 -12.77
N THR A 297 0.66 1.18 -12.80
CA THR A 297 0.97 0.15 -11.79
C THR A 297 2.17 0.59 -10.98
N PHE A 298 1.99 0.76 -9.67
CA PHE A 298 3.03 1.07 -8.69
C PHE A 298 3.57 -0.22 -8.06
N LEU A 299 4.90 -0.30 -7.93
CA LEU A 299 5.61 -1.43 -7.35
C LEU A 299 6.15 -1.07 -5.96
N PHE A 300 5.55 -1.63 -4.92
CA PHE A 300 5.94 -1.41 -3.52
C PHE A 300 6.72 -2.62 -3.00
N ARG A 301 7.91 -2.39 -2.44
CA ARG A 301 8.71 -3.43 -1.77
C ARG A 301 8.61 -3.26 -0.26
N ARG A 302 8.33 -4.35 0.45
CA ARG A 302 8.22 -4.33 1.91
C ARG A 302 9.58 -4.17 2.58
N ARG A 303 9.61 -3.37 3.66
CA ARG A 303 10.74 -3.27 4.59
C ARG A 303 10.64 -4.37 5.64
N TYR A 304 11.46 -5.39 5.50
CA TYR A 304 11.41 -6.59 6.34
C TYR A 304 12.13 -6.46 7.69
N GLY A 305 12.86 -5.36 7.94
CA GLY A 305 13.71 -5.20 9.13
C GLY A 305 12.97 -5.37 10.46
N PHE A 306 11.75 -4.84 10.55
CA PHE A 306 10.86 -5.03 11.70
C PHE A 306 10.56 -6.51 11.97
N TYR A 307 10.20 -7.26 10.93
CA TYR A 307 9.89 -8.69 11.04
C TYR A 307 11.11 -9.52 11.41
N ILE A 308 12.30 -9.18 10.94
CA ILE A 308 13.54 -9.85 11.35
C ILE A 308 13.74 -9.71 12.87
N LEU A 309 13.66 -8.49 13.39
CA LEU A 309 13.92 -8.22 14.80
C LEU A 309 12.83 -8.78 15.73
N GLN A 310 11.57 -8.71 15.34
CA GLN A 310 10.45 -9.13 16.21
C GLN A 310 10.03 -10.59 16.03
N ALA A 311 10.27 -11.19 14.86
CA ALA A 311 9.84 -12.55 14.57
C ALA A 311 11.02 -13.53 14.46
N TYR A 312 11.96 -13.26 13.55
CA TYR A 312 13.05 -14.21 13.27
C TYR A 312 14.07 -14.32 14.40
N ILE A 313 14.49 -13.22 15.03
CA ILE A 313 15.47 -13.27 16.13
C ILE A 313 14.91 -13.99 17.37
N PRO A 314 13.70 -13.68 17.89
CA PRO A 314 13.22 -14.35 19.10
C PRO A 314 12.86 -15.82 18.87
N THR A 315 12.43 -16.21 17.67
CA THR A 315 12.23 -17.63 17.33
C THR A 315 13.56 -18.38 17.36
N TYR A 316 14.61 -17.80 16.78
CA TYR A 316 15.96 -18.37 16.83
C TYR A 316 16.49 -18.50 18.26
N LEU A 317 16.31 -17.48 19.11
CA LEU A 317 16.70 -17.54 20.53
C LEU A 317 15.92 -18.63 21.29
N THR A 318 14.63 -18.82 20.97
CA THR A 318 13.80 -19.86 21.58
C THR A 318 14.29 -21.26 21.20
N ILE A 319 14.72 -21.46 19.95
CA ILE A 319 15.35 -22.71 19.50
C ILE A 319 16.68 -22.95 20.25
N MET A 320 17.49 -21.92 20.45
CA MET A 320 18.73 -22.05 21.25
C MET A 320 18.45 -22.47 22.70
N VAL A 321 17.40 -21.90 23.31
CA VAL A 321 16.98 -22.26 24.67
C VAL A 321 16.46 -23.70 24.73
N SER A 322 15.73 -24.17 23.71
CA SER A 322 15.24 -25.55 23.69
C SER A 322 16.39 -26.56 23.66
N TRP A 323 17.51 -26.23 23.01
CA TRP A 323 18.70 -27.09 22.97
C TRP A 323 19.43 -27.21 24.30
N VAL A 324 19.27 -26.24 25.22
CA VAL A 324 19.83 -26.32 26.58
C VAL A 324 19.32 -27.56 27.33
N SER A 325 18.12 -28.04 27.00
CA SER A 325 17.55 -29.27 27.57
C SER A 325 18.38 -30.53 27.27
N PHE A 326 19.22 -30.53 26.22
CA PHE A 326 20.15 -31.61 25.91
C PHE A 326 21.42 -31.58 26.77
N CYS A 327 21.80 -30.39 27.26
CA CYS A 327 22.98 -30.23 28.13
C CYS A 327 22.68 -30.58 29.60
N MET A 328 21.40 -30.74 29.98
CA MET A 328 21.00 -31.08 31.34
C MET A 328 21.16 -32.59 31.62
N ASP A 329 21.51 -32.92 32.87
CA ASP A 329 21.63 -34.31 33.32
C ASP A 329 20.30 -35.07 33.12
N SER A 330 20.40 -36.33 32.68
CA SER A 330 19.26 -37.19 32.35
C SER A 330 18.36 -37.47 33.56
N LYS A 331 18.90 -37.32 34.77
CA LYS A 331 18.18 -37.51 36.04
C LYS A 331 17.19 -36.38 36.36
N ALA A 332 17.37 -35.19 35.77
CA ALA A 332 16.52 -34.02 36.03
C ALA A 332 15.34 -33.94 35.04
N LEU A 333 14.51 -34.99 34.98
CA LEU A 333 13.35 -35.08 34.07
C LEU A 333 12.40 -33.84 34.15
N PRO A 334 12.00 -33.33 35.34
CA PRO A 334 11.06 -32.22 35.43
C PRO A 334 11.58 -30.89 34.85
N ALA A 335 12.90 -30.69 34.90
CA ALA A 335 13.53 -29.48 34.36
C ALA A 335 13.53 -29.51 32.83
N ARG A 336 13.88 -30.66 32.24
CA ARG A 336 13.92 -30.84 30.78
C ARG A 336 12.53 -30.70 30.15
N THR A 337 11.50 -31.28 30.77
CA THR A 337 10.12 -31.15 30.30
C THR A 337 9.62 -29.71 30.37
N THR A 338 9.92 -28.99 31.46
CA THR A 338 9.50 -27.60 31.62
C THR A 338 10.12 -26.70 30.55
N VAL A 339 11.42 -26.83 30.26
CA VAL A 339 12.08 -26.04 29.20
C VAL A 339 11.46 -26.29 27.82
N GLY A 340 11.17 -27.57 27.49
CA GLY A 340 10.51 -27.92 26.23
C GLY A 340 9.11 -27.32 26.10
N VAL A 341 8.27 -27.51 27.12
CA VAL A 341 6.89 -27.00 27.12
C VAL A 341 6.84 -25.46 27.11
N SER A 342 7.69 -24.80 27.90
CA SER A 342 7.77 -23.33 27.91
C SER A 342 8.25 -22.77 26.57
N SER A 343 9.18 -23.45 25.88
CA SER A 343 9.65 -23.03 24.55
C SER A 343 8.54 -23.15 23.49
N LEU A 344 7.78 -24.25 23.51
CA LEU A 344 6.64 -24.44 22.60
C LEU A 344 5.54 -23.40 22.84
N LEU A 345 5.24 -23.11 24.11
CA LEU A 345 4.27 -22.07 24.47
C LEU A 345 4.72 -20.68 24.00
N ALA A 346 6.01 -20.36 24.16
CA ALA A 346 6.58 -19.10 23.70
C ALA A 346 6.48 -18.94 22.17
N LEU A 347 6.82 -19.98 21.40
CA LEU A 347 6.68 -19.99 19.93
C LEU A 347 5.21 -19.81 19.51
N THR A 348 4.29 -20.51 20.17
CA THR A 348 2.84 -20.42 19.88
C THR A 348 2.32 -19.00 20.16
N PHE A 349 2.73 -18.40 21.28
CA PHE A 349 2.34 -17.03 21.62
C PHE A 349 2.90 -16.02 20.61
N GLN A 350 4.15 -16.17 20.21
CA GLN A 350 4.79 -15.29 19.22
C GLN A 350 4.11 -15.38 17.86
N PHE A 351 3.79 -16.60 17.40
CA PHE A 351 3.03 -16.82 16.16
C PHE A 351 1.66 -16.14 16.20
N GLY A 352 0.93 -16.30 17.32
CA GLY A 352 -0.34 -15.65 17.53
C GLY A 352 -0.25 -14.11 17.53
N ASN A 353 0.84 -13.53 18.04
CA ASN A 353 1.03 -12.09 18.02
C ASN A 353 1.26 -11.55 16.59
N ILE A 354 2.03 -12.27 15.77
CA ILE A 354 2.32 -11.87 14.39
C ILE A 354 1.05 -11.96 13.52
N LEU A 355 0.28 -13.05 13.66
CA LEU A 355 -0.97 -13.26 12.90
C LEU A 355 -2.04 -12.20 13.16
N LYS A 356 -2.03 -11.53 14.32
CA LYS A 356 -3.00 -10.46 14.63
C LYS A 356 -2.79 -9.20 13.78
N ASN A 357 -1.57 -8.95 13.34
CA ASN A 357 -1.20 -7.76 12.58
C ASN A 357 -1.25 -7.98 11.07
N LEU A 358 -1.68 -9.17 10.62
CA LEU A 358 -1.71 -9.55 9.21
C LEU A 358 -3.15 -9.82 8.76
N PRO A 359 -3.48 -9.55 7.48
CA PRO A 359 -4.75 -9.96 6.92
C PRO A 359 -4.91 -11.48 6.97
N ARG A 360 -6.16 -11.91 7.12
CA ARG A 360 -6.52 -13.32 7.03
C ARG A 360 -6.49 -13.73 5.55
N VAL A 361 -5.46 -14.47 5.17
CA VAL A 361 -5.34 -15.10 3.85
C VAL A 361 -5.52 -16.61 3.96
N SER A 362 -6.07 -17.22 2.92
CA SER A 362 -6.33 -18.68 2.86
C SER A 362 -5.14 -19.51 2.40
N TYR A 363 -4.10 -18.88 1.85
CA TYR A 363 -2.90 -19.56 1.37
C TYR A 363 -1.73 -19.44 2.36
N ILE A 364 -0.78 -20.37 2.24
CA ILE A 364 0.42 -20.45 3.09
C ILE A 364 1.39 -19.33 2.70
N LYS A 365 1.87 -18.58 3.70
CA LYS A 365 2.91 -17.56 3.56
C LYS A 365 4.28 -18.14 3.90
N ALA A 366 5.35 -17.59 3.34
CA ALA A 366 6.73 -17.99 3.68
C ALA A 366 7.01 -17.91 5.20
N MET A 367 6.46 -16.91 5.87
CA MET A 367 6.52 -16.79 7.34
C MET A 367 5.80 -17.95 8.07
N ASP A 368 4.68 -18.45 7.56
CA ASP A 368 3.97 -19.57 8.18
C ASP A 368 4.83 -20.84 8.08
N VAL A 369 5.50 -21.07 6.95
CA VAL A 369 6.43 -22.18 6.77
C VAL A 369 7.61 -22.07 7.73
N TRP A 370 8.19 -20.88 7.89
CA TRP A 370 9.28 -20.64 8.85
C TRP A 370 8.88 -21.04 10.28
N MET A 371 7.67 -20.68 10.70
CA MET A 371 7.18 -20.95 12.06
C MET A 371 6.78 -22.43 12.25
N LEU A 372 6.26 -23.09 11.21
CA LEU A 372 5.81 -24.48 11.28
C LEU A 372 6.96 -25.50 11.12
N ASP A 373 7.97 -25.23 10.27
CA ASP A 373 9.14 -26.14 10.11
C ASP A 373 9.90 -26.35 11.43
N GLN A 374 9.76 -25.45 12.40
CA GLN A 374 10.39 -25.60 13.72
C GLN A 374 9.66 -26.60 14.64
N ASN A 375 8.40 -26.94 14.36
CA ASN A 375 7.65 -27.89 15.17
C ASN A 375 7.85 -29.34 14.75
N GLU A 376 8.26 -29.60 13.50
CA GLU A 376 8.31 -30.96 12.94
C GLU A 376 9.65 -31.69 13.18
N LYS A 377 10.72 -30.98 13.55
CA LYS A 377 12.05 -31.59 13.79
C LYS A 377 12.32 -32.04 15.24
N VAL A 378 11.28 -32.28 16.04
CA VAL A 378 11.41 -32.63 17.47
C VAL A 378 11.07 -34.11 17.76
N GLU A 379 10.70 -34.90 16.76
CA GLU A 379 10.70 -36.37 16.84
C GLU A 379 12.01 -36.97 16.33
#